data_AF-A0A3D2L5E6-F1
#
_entry.id   AF-A0A3D2L5E6-F1
#
_cell.length_a   1.000
_cell.length_b   1.000
_cell.length_c   1.000
_cell.angle_alpha   90.00
_cell.angle_beta   90.00
_cell.angle_gamma   90.00
#
_symmetry.space_group_name_H-M   'P 1'
#
loop_
_entity.id
_entity.type
_entity.pdbx_description
1 polymer ?
#
loop_
_entity_poly.entity_id
_entity_poly.type
_entity_poly.pdbx_seq_one_letter_code
_entity_poly.pdbx_strand_id
1 'polypeptide(L)'
;MRQTFDIKGGPQDGRAHLPLVREQLSAQGLDGLYVPHDDEYQNEYLPDANERLAWVSGFTGSFGSAFVFTDRAVIFADGRYTLQVADQTDPDLWEVQAVPEPGPFGWLKSQDMTGKRIGYDPKLMSPNDVAAMGTAAKAAGAELVSVANNPIDLAWADRPDQPAALVVPHEVKFAGVAHDEKRVQIGHDLKAEKLDAAVITSPASIAWAFNIRGGDVSCTPLPLGRAILFADGSADLFLDEVKVSNALRQHLGNSVTLRPLADLEKGLSDLKGKTVSVDPDVASAWFFDQLEQAGATPVRQRDPVALPKACKNDAELAGSAAAHLRDGVALTRFLHWLDTDAQSGEITEIDAAIKLEEFRENLGGLNDLSFPTISGAGPNGALPHYRVSTASNRKLERGSLYLVDSGGQYLDGTTDVTRTVPIGDPSADMRRHYTLVLKGHISLAMVRFPKGTTGTHLDILARHALWQAGLDYQHGTGHGVGVYLGVHEGPQRIAKAWNSVPLETGMIVSNEPG
;
A
#
# COMPACT_ATOMS: atom_id res chain seq x y z
N MET A 1 -1.08 3.43 23.31
CA MET A 1 -1.78 2.53 22.40
C MET A 1 -1.82 3.21 21.05
N ARG A 2 -1.14 2.63 20.06
CA ARG A 2 -0.93 3.16 18.71
C ARG A 2 -1.94 2.63 17.70
N GLN A 3 -2.67 1.58 18.07
CA GLN A 3 -3.75 1.00 17.28
C GLN A 3 -5.10 1.13 18.00
N THR A 4 -6.18 1.13 17.21
CA THR A 4 -7.55 1.10 17.73
C THR A 4 -8.29 -0.13 17.23
N PHE A 5 -9.23 -0.61 18.05
CA PHE A 5 -10.05 -1.79 17.81
C PHE A 5 -11.52 -1.43 17.56
N ASP A 6 -11.74 -0.21 17.08
CA ASP A 6 -13.06 0.29 16.73
C ASP A 6 -13.61 -0.47 15.53
N ILE A 7 -14.93 -0.63 15.49
CA ILE A 7 -15.62 -1.17 14.32
C ILE A 7 -15.52 -0.12 13.23
N LYS A 8 -14.88 -0.47 12.10
CA LYS A 8 -14.80 0.38 10.91
C LYS A 8 -15.66 -0.21 9.80
N GLY A 9 -16.33 0.66 9.06
CA GLY A 9 -17.15 0.29 7.92
C GLY A 9 -18.46 -0.39 8.31
N GLY A 10 -19.07 -1.04 7.32
CA GLY A 10 -20.25 -1.86 7.48
C GLY A 10 -21.42 -1.45 6.58
N PRO A 11 -22.46 -2.31 6.45
CA PRO A 11 -23.53 -2.13 5.49
C PRO A 11 -24.31 -0.82 5.65
N GLN A 12 -24.34 -0.26 6.87
CA GLN A 12 -25.01 1.01 7.16
C GLN A 12 -24.39 2.20 6.43
N ASP A 13 -23.09 2.18 6.16
CA ASP A 13 -22.40 3.28 5.47
C ASP A 13 -22.82 3.29 4.00
N GLY A 14 -22.83 2.13 3.35
CA GLY A 14 -23.35 1.97 1.99
C GLY A 14 -24.82 2.39 1.86
N ARG A 15 -25.67 2.06 2.84
CA ARG A 15 -27.08 2.51 2.86
C ARG A 15 -27.21 4.03 2.95
N ALA A 16 -26.34 4.69 3.70
CA ALA A 16 -26.39 6.14 3.90
C ALA A 16 -25.83 6.90 2.69
N HIS A 17 -24.71 6.45 2.13
CA HIS A 17 -23.91 7.25 1.19
C HIS A 17 -24.17 6.95 -0.29
N LEU A 18 -24.51 5.71 -0.65
CA LEU A 18 -24.72 5.32 -2.04
C LEU A 18 -25.79 6.18 -2.77
N PRO A 19 -26.94 6.55 -2.15
CA PRO A 19 -27.91 7.44 -2.78
C PRO A 19 -27.32 8.82 -3.13
N LEU A 20 -26.48 9.39 -2.27
CA LEU A 20 -25.87 10.71 -2.46
C LEU A 20 -24.94 10.71 -3.69
N VAL A 21 -24.18 9.63 -3.87
CA VAL A 21 -23.31 9.48 -5.04
C VAL A 21 -24.13 9.39 -6.33
N ARG A 22 -25.26 8.66 -6.32
CA ARG A 22 -26.15 8.55 -7.49
C ARG A 22 -26.78 9.88 -7.91
N GLU A 23 -27.07 10.75 -6.95
CA GLU A 23 -27.50 12.13 -7.24
C GLU A 23 -26.40 12.92 -7.96
N GLN A 24 -25.15 12.80 -7.52
CA GLN A 24 -23.99 13.44 -8.18
C GLN A 24 -23.69 12.86 -9.56
N LEU A 25 -23.87 11.55 -9.78
CA LEU A 25 -23.78 10.95 -11.11
C LEU A 25 -24.81 11.57 -12.06
N SER A 26 -26.07 11.65 -11.62
CA SER A 26 -27.16 12.22 -12.40
C SER A 26 -26.91 13.70 -12.72
N ALA A 27 -26.43 14.48 -11.74
CA ALA A 27 -26.10 15.89 -11.92
C ALA A 27 -24.97 16.12 -12.94
N GLN A 28 -24.03 15.19 -13.07
CA GLN A 28 -22.94 15.23 -14.04
C GLN A 28 -23.28 14.54 -15.38
N GLY A 29 -24.49 14.00 -15.52
CA GLY A 29 -24.94 13.27 -16.70
C GLY A 29 -24.20 11.94 -16.92
N LEU A 30 -23.75 11.30 -15.83
CA LEU A 30 -23.09 10.01 -15.83
C LEU A 30 -24.09 8.91 -15.46
N ASP A 31 -23.96 7.74 -16.07
CA ASP A 31 -24.73 6.54 -15.72
C ASP A 31 -23.99 5.63 -14.73
N GLY A 32 -22.67 5.79 -14.62
CA GLY A 32 -21.88 5.09 -13.62
C GLY A 32 -20.52 5.74 -13.36
N LEU A 33 -19.83 5.26 -12.34
CA LEU A 33 -18.50 5.68 -11.92
C LEU A 33 -17.69 4.46 -11.48
N TYR A 34 -16.44 4.38 -11.92
CA TYR A 34 -15.47 3.47 -11.33
C TYR A 34 -14.81 4.08 -10.10
N VAL A 35 -14.77 3.31 -9.02
CA VAL A 35 -14.24 3.72 -7.72
C VAL A 35 -13.15 2.72 -7.33
N PRO A 36 -11.86 3.03 -7.57
CA PRO A 36 -10.78 2.22 -7.03
C PRO A 36 -10.67 2.39 -5.51
N HIS A 37 -9.98 1.47 -4.84
CA HIS A 37 -9.48 1.71 -3.50
C HIS A 37 -8.43 2.83 -3.52
N ASP A 38 -7.50 2.81 -4.47
CA ASP A 38 -6.34 3.69 -4.56
C ASP A 38 -6.66 5.19 -4.52
N ASP A 39 -5.80 5.95 -3.85
CA ASP A 39 -5.82 7.41 -3.84
C ASP A 39 -4.92 8.02 -4.93
N GLU A 40 -4.90 9.34 -5.03
CA GLU A 40 -4.08 10.05 -6.02
C GLU A 40 -2.57 9.86 -5.85
N TYR A 41 -2.13 9.28 -4.73
CA TYR A 41 -0.74 8.96 -4.41
C TYR A 41 -0.41 7.47 -4.63
N GLN A 42 -1.43 6.64 -4.93
CA GLN A 42 -1.36 5.18 -5.03
C GLN A 42 -0.79 4.53 -3.76
N ASN A 43 -1.24 5.03 -2.61
CA ASN A 43 -0.89 4.43 -1.32
C ASN A 43 -1.67 3.14 -1.08
N GLU A 44 -1.07 2.21 -0.33
CA GLU A 44 -1.76 1.03 0.20
C GLU A 44 -2.66 1.37 1.40
N TYR A 45 -2.16 2.20 2.31
CA TYR A 45 -2.96 2.76 3.40
C TYR A 45 -3.34 4.18 3.05
N LEU A 46 -4.62 4.51 3.18
CA LEU A 46 -5.14 5.81 2.76
C LEU A 46 -5.35 6.71 3.98
N PRO A 47 -5.16 8.02 3.84
CA PRO A 47 -5.76 8.97 4.76
C PRO A 47 -7.28 8.80 4.78
N ASP A 48 -7.93 9.02 5.93
CA ASP A 48 -9.38 8.90 6.06
C ASP A 48 -10.14 9.78 5.03
N ALA A 49 -9.57 10.93 4.66
CA ALA A 49 -10.12 11.81 3.62
C ALA A 49 -10.13 11.18 2.21
N ASN A 50 -9.35 10.13 1.96
CA ASN A 50 -9.18 9.48 0.66
C ASN A 50 -9.88 8.12 0.56
N GLU A 51 -10.49 7.64 1.65
CA GLU A 51 -11.20 6.35 1.78
C GLU A 51 -12.55 6.33 1.05
N ARG A 52 -12.55 6.67 -0.24
CA ARG A 52 -13.76 6.83 -1.07
C ARG A 52 -14.54 5.54 -1.25
N LEU A 53 -13.82 4.42 -1.49
CA LEU A 53 -14.44 3.10 -1.63
C LEU A 53 -15.12 2.69 -0.32
N ALA A 54 -14.42 2.84 0.82
CA ALA A 54 -14.97 2.54 2.12
C ALA A 54 -16.16 3.45 2.46
N TRP A 55 -16.08 4.75 2.17
CA TRP A 55 -17.18 5.67 2.42
C TRP A 55 -18.44 5.29 1.64
N VAL A 56 -18.33 5.01 0.32
CA VAL A 56 -19.52 4.72 -0.50
C VAL A 56 -20.11 3.33 -0.24
N SER A 57 -19.31 2.35 0.20
CA SER A 57 -19.73 0.94 0.28
C SER A 57 -19.82 0.37 1.70
N GLY A 58 -19.03 0.90 2.64
CA GLY A 58 -18.76 0.30 3.94
C GLY A 58 -17.60 -0.70 3.96
N PHE A 59 -17.04 -1.07 2.79
CA PHE A 59 -15.94 -2.04 2.71
C PHE A 59 -14.58 -1.40 3.01
N THR A 60 -13.87 -1.92 4.01
CA THR A 60 -12.60 -1.34 4.50
C THR A 60 -11.39 -2.25 4.26
N GLY A 61 -11.45 -3.14 3.27
CA GLY A 61 -10.28 -3.94 2.89
C GLY A 61 -9.31 -3.10 2.06
N SER A 62 -7.99 -3.31 2.22
CA SER A 62 -6.96 -2.54 1.51
C SER A 62 -6.76 -2.93 0.05
N PHE A 63 -7.62 -3.80 -0.49
CA PHE A 63 -7.68 -4.10 -1.91
C PHE A 63 -9.12 -4.33 -2.36
N GLY A 64 -9.58 -3.48 -3.26
CA GLY A 64 -10.88 -3.61 -3.89
C GLY A 64 -11.15 -2.48 -4.88
N SER A 65 -12.25 -2.61 -5.60
CA SER A 65 -12.78 -1.56 -6.46
C SER A 65 -14.27 -1.76 -6.66
N ALA A 66 -14.95 -0.75 -7.17
CA ALA A 66 -16.37 -0.81 -7.43
C ALA A 66 -16.76 -0.12 -8.75
N PHE A 67 -17.88 -0.56 -9.32
CA PHE A 67 -18.66 0.29 -10.22
C PHE A 67 -19.96 0.68 -9.51
N VAL A 68 -20.18 1.99 -9.37
CA VAL A 68 -21.43 2.56 -8.87
C VAL A 68 -22.22 3.08 -10.07
N PHE A 69 -23.41 2.53 -10.30
CA PHE A 69 -24.34 2.99 -11.33
C PHE A 69 -25.52 3.74 -10.69
N THR A 70 -26.28 4.44 -11.53
CA THR A 70 -27.50 5.16 -11.10
C THR A 70 -28.56 4.24 -10.49
N ASP A 71 -28.56 2.95 -10.83
CA ASP A 71 -29.58 1.96 -10.45
C ASP A 71 -29.05 0.74 -9.68
N ARG A 72 -27.76 0.41 -9.83
CA ARG A 72 -27.10 -0.73 -9.14
C ARG A 72 -25.67 -0.41 -8.71
N ALA A 73 -25.04 -1.29 -7.94
CA ALA A 73 -23.63 -1.18 -7.61
C ALA A 73 -23.00 -2.57 -7.52
N VAL A 74 -21.74 -2.68 -7.94
CA VAL A 74 -20.95 -3.91 -7.88
C VAL A 74 -19.60 -3.60 -7.23
N ILE A 75 -19.14 -4.49 -6.36
CA ILE A 75 -17.85 -4.40 -5.68
C ILE A 75 -17.02 -5.65 -5.93
N PHE A 76 -15.72 -5.45 -6.14
CA PHE A 76 -14.74 -6.48 -6.42
C PHE A 76 -13.70 -6.51 -5.32
N ALA A 77 -13.46 -7.69 -4.77
CA ALA A 77 -12.40 -7.93 -3.80
C ALA A 77 -11.71 -9.27 -4.10
N ASP A 78 -10.43 -9.39 -3.75
CA ASP A 78 -9.69 -10.64 -3.96
C ASP A 78 -9.96 -11.67 -2.85
N GLY A 79 -9.29 -12.83 -2.94
CA GLY A 79 -9.47 -13.95 -2.01
C GLY A 79 -9.19 -13.60 -0.55
N ARG A 80 -8.40 -12.54 -0.28
CA ARG A 80 -8.06 -12.11 1.08
C ARG A 80 -9.24 -11.46 1.80
N TYR A 81 -10.17 -10.89 1.03
CA TYR A 81 -11.27 -10.06 1.55
C TYR A 81 -12.67 -10.61 1.24
N THR A 82 -12.79 -11.81 0.66
CA THR A 82 -14.10 -12.35 0.21
C THR A 82 -15.13 -12.43 1.34
N LEU A 83 -14.71 -12.79 2.56
CA LEU A 83 -15.62 -12.82 3.72
C LEU A 83 -15.90 -11.43 4.27
N GLN A 84 -14.88 -10.56 4.30
CA GLN A 84 -15.01 -9.19 4.81
C GLN A 84 -15.95 -8.35 3.94
N VAL A 85 -15.82 -8.41 2.61
CA VAL A 85 -16.68 -7.63 1.70
C VAL A 85 -18.14 -8.05 1.83
N ALA A 86 -18.41 -9.34 2.03
CA ALA A 86 -19.76 -9.85 2.22
C ALA A 86 -20.39 -9.42 3.56
N ASP A 87 -19.58 -9.29 4.62
CA ASP A 87 -20.03 -8.81 5.93
C ASP A 87 -20.23 -7.28 5.97
N GLN A 88 -19.35 -6.54 5.28
CA GLN A 88 -19.30 -5.08 5.36
C GLN A 88 -20.18 -4.35 4.32
N THR A 89 -20.79 -5.06 3.37
CA THR A 89 -21.66 -4.45 2.34
C THR A 89 -23.10 -4.94 2.46
N ASP A 90 -24.06 -4.07 2.10
CA ASP A 90 -25.48 -4.43 2.11
C ASP A 90 -25.83 -5.24 0.85
N PRO A 91 -26.26 -6.52 0.96
CA PRO A 91 -26.53 -7.37 -0.20
C PRO A 91 -27.73 -6.90 -1.04
N ASP A 92 -28.61 -6.04 -0.51
CA ASP A 92 -29.71 -5.46 -1.29
C ASP A 92 -29.24 -4.28 -2.17
N LEU A 93 -28.06 -3.73 -1.88
CA LEU A 93 -27.49 -2.57 -2.58
C LEU A 93 -26.25 -2.92 -3.43
N TRP A 94 -25.47 -3.91 -2.99
CA TRP A 94 -24.17 -4.26 -3.55
C TRP A 94 -24.12 -5.70 -4.05
N GLU A 95 -23.80 -5.85 -5.32
CA GLU A 95 -23.40 -7.13 -5.91
C GLU A 95 -21.92 -7.39 -5.60
N VAL A 96 -21.61 -8.44 -4.85
CA VAL A 96 -20.22 -8.84 -4.58
C VAL A 96 -19.74 -9.78 -5.69
N GLN A 97 -18.66 -9.41 -6.36
CA GLN A 97 -18.04 -10.19 -7.42
C GLN A 97 -16.58 -10.52 -7.07
N ALA A 98 -16.14 -11.73 -7.42
CA ALA A 98 -14.71 -12.01 -7.47
C ALA A 98 -14.06 -11.17 -8.57
N VAL A 99 -12.76 -10.89 -8.46
CA VAL A 99 -12.00 -10.19 -9.51
C VAL A 99 -11.85 -11.12 -10.73
N PRO A 100 -12.51 -10.85 -11.88
CA PRO A 100 -12.34 -11.68 -13.07
C PRO A 100 -11.01 -11.37 -13.76
N GLU A 101 -10.62 -12.15 -14.77
CA GLU A 101 -9.49 -11.81 -15.64
C GLU A 101 -9.93 -10.83 -16.75
N PRO A 102 -9.23 -9.71 -17.04
CA PRO A 102 -7.98 -9.22 -16.45
C PRO A 102 -8.19 -8.14 -15.36
N GLY A 103 -9.24 -8.26 -14.55
CA GLY A 103 -9.61 -7.32 -13.49
C GLY A 103 -11.11 -6.95 -13.54
N PRO A 104 -11.55 -5.94 -12.76
CA PRO A 104 -12.94 -5.44 -12.79
C PRO A 104 -13.39 -4.99 -14.19
N PHE A 105 -12.45 -4.60 -15.07
CA PHE A 105 -12.74 -4.24 -16.46
C PHE A 105 -13.18 -5.44 -17.31
N GLY A 106 -12.77 -6.67 -16.95
CA GLY A 106 -13.30 -7.90 -17.55
C GLY A 106 -14.80 -8.07 -17.29
N TRP A 107 -15.25 -7.72 -16.08
CA TRP A 107 -16.67 -7.68 -15.76
C TRP A 107 -17.39 -6.62 -16.60
N LEU A 108 -16.88 -5.39 -16.66
CA LEU A 108 -17.47 -4.31 -17.44
C LEU A 108 -17.65 -4.71 -18.91
N LYS A 109 -16.63 -5.30 -19.52
CA LYS A 109 -16.63 -5.77 -20.92
C LYS A 109 -17.76 -6.76 -21.21
N SER A 110 -18.20 -7.53 -20.21
CA SER A 110 -19.26 -8.55 -20.36
C SER A 110 -20.69 -7.99 -20.21
N GLN A 111 -20.83 -6.72 -19.84
CA GLN A 111 -22.13 -6.08 -19.64
C GLN A 111 -22.66 -5.48 -20.96
N ASP A 112 -23.97 -5.24 -21.02
CA ASP A 112 -24.58 -4.35 -22.01
C ASP A 112 -24.77 -2.95 -21.39
N MET A 113 -23.97 -2.01 -21.84
CA MET A 113 -23.94 -0.63 -21.40
C MET A 113 -24.18 0.32 -22.59
N THR A 114 -24.94 -0.13 -23.59
CA THR A 114 -25.20 0.62 -24.82
C THR A 114 -25.72 2.03 -24.52
N GLY A 115 -24.97 3.04 -24.95
CA GLY A 115 -25.34 4.46 -24.80
C GLY A 115 -25.13 5.03 -23.40
N LYS A 116 -24.52 4.27 -22.49
CA LYS A 116 -24.22 4.69 -21.12
C LYS A 116 -22.90 5.44 -21.03
N ARG A 117 -22.82 6.40 -20.11
CA ARG A 117 -21.61 7.19 -19.83
C ARG A 117 -21.01 6.77 -18.50
N ILE A 118 -19.82 6.19 -18.52
CA ILE A 118 -19.13 5.69 -17.32
C ILE A 118 -17.99 6.62 -16.99
N GLY A 119 -18.07 7.26 -15.82
CA GLY A 119 -17.07 8.16 -15.27
C GLY A 119 -15.87 7.43 -14.69
N TYR A 120 -14.71 8.07 -14.75
CA TYR A 120 -13.53 7.74 -13.94
C TYR A 120 -12.80 9.01 -13.53
N ASP A 121 -12.11 8.96 -12.39
CA ASP A 121 -11.24 10.04 -11.92
C ASP A 121 -9.81 9.83 -12.47
N PRO A 122 -9.30 10.71 -13.34
CA PRO A 122 -7.99 10.54 -13.96
C PRO A 122 -6.83 10.67 -12.96
N LYS A 123 -7.09 11.20 -11.75
CA LYS A 123 -6.07 11.30 -10.70
C LYS A 123 -5.88 9.98 -9.95
N LEU A 124 -6.82 9.04 -10.04
CA LEU A 124 -6.82 7.78 -9.27
C LEU A 124 -6.45 6.55 -10.10
N MET A 125 -6.29 6.68 -11.42
CA MET A 125 -6.06 5.53 -12.31
C MET A 125 -4.78 5.71 -13.12
N SER A 126 -4.02 4.62 -13.30
CA SER A 126 -2.85 4.63 -14.20
C SER A 126 -3.28 4.77 -15.67
N PRO A 127 -2.40 5.22 -16.58
CA PRO A 127 -2.68 5.21 -18.02
C PRO A 127 -3.03 3.82 -18.56
N ASN A 128 -2.47 2.76 -17.96
CA ASN A 128 -2.73 1.38 -18.37
C ASN A 128 -4.15 0.96 -17.96
N ASP A 129 -4.59 1.34 -16.76
CA ASP A 129 -5.95 1.07 -16.29
C ASP A 129 -6.98 1.84 -17.11
N VAL A 130 -6.73 3.12 -17.41
CA VAL A 130 -7.61 3.93 -18.26
C VAL A 130 -7.74 3.31 -19.66
N ALA A 131 -6.63 2.85 -20.25
CA ALA A 131 -6.66 2.19 -21.55
C ALA A 131 -7.41 0.85 -21.52
N ALA A 132 -7.22 0.04 -20.46
CA ALA A 132 -7.90 -1.23 -20.27
C ALA A 132 -9.41 -1.03 -20.05
N MET A 133 -9.79 -0.09 -19.17
CA MET A 133 -11.17 0.29 -18.91
C MET A 133 -11.84 0.87 -20.15
N GLY A 134 -11.15 1.71 -20.93
CA GLY A 134 -11.67 2.27 -22.18
C GLY A 134 -11.96 1.19 -23.23
N THR A 135 -11.09 0.19 -23.34
CA THR A 135 -11.30 -0.97 -24.21
C THR A 135 -12.52 -1.79 -23.76
N ALA A 136 -12.67 -2.01 -22.44
CA ALA A 136 -13.80 -2.71 -21.87
C ALA A 136 -15.12 -1.95 -22.05
N ALA A 137 -15.14 -0.64 -21.76
CA ALA A 137 -16.31 0.22 -21.93
C ALA A 137 -16.79 0.23 -23.38
N LYS A 138 -15.87 0.38 -24.34
CA LYS A 138 -16.19 0.33 -25.77
C LYS A 138 -16.81 -1.01 -26.18
N ALA A 139 -16.28 -2.12 -25.68
CA ALA A 139 -16.82 -3.43 -25.97
C ALA A 139 -18.23 -3.65 -25.35
N ALA A 140 -18.51 -3.02 -24.22
CA ALA A 140 -19.82 -3.00 -23.58
C ALA A 140 -20.81 -2.00 -24.20
N GLY A 141 -20.39 -1.17 -25.16
CA GLY A 141 -21.23 -0.13 -25.78
C GLY A 141 -21.32 1.18 -24.98
N ALA A 142 -20.48 1.37 -23.96
CA ALA A 142 -20.41 2.57 -23.13
C ALA A 142 -19.35 3.58 -23.63
N GLU A 143 -19.58 4.84 -23.29
CA GLU A 143 -18.61 5.93 -23.38
C GLU A 143 -17.85 6.04 -22.05
N LEU A 144 -16.52 6.06 -22.10
CA LEU A 144 -15.68 6.36 -20.94
C LEU A 144 -15.45 7.87 -20.83
N VAL A 145 -15.73 8.45 -19.66
CA VAL A 145 -15.70 9.90 -19.41
C VAL A 145 -14.75 10.22 -18.26
N SER A 146 -13.73 11.05 -18.51
CA SER A 146 -12.90 11.60 -17.43
C SER A 146 -13.69 12.66 -16.66
N VAL A 147 -13.81 12.52 -15.34
CA VAL A 147 -14.47 13.52 -14.50
C VAL A 147 -13.46 14.58 -14.03
N ALA A 148 -13.87 15.83 -13.99
CA ALA A 148 -13.04 16.91 -13.44
C ALA A 148 -13.14 16.97 -11.91
N ASN A 149 -14.34 16.71 -11.37
CA ASN A 149 -14.62 16.64 -9.94
C ASN A 149 -15.20 15.26 -9.63
N ASN A 150 -14.61 14.57 -8.65
CA ASN A 150 -15.06 13.24 -8.26
C ASN A 150 -16.50 13.29 -7.68
N PRO A 151 -17.46 12.51 -8.20
CA PRO A 151 -18.83 12.50 -7.67
C PRO A 151 -18.92 12.13 -6.19
N ILE A 152 -18.00 11.31 -5.67
CA ILE A 152 -17.95 10.98 -4.24
C ILE A 152 -17.55 12.21 -3.43
N ASP A 153 -16.51 12.94 -3.86
CA ASP A 153 -16.02 14.12 -3.15
C ASP A 153 -17.08 15.23 -3.07
N LEU A 154 -17.93 15.35 -4.10
CA LEU A 154 -19.06 16.29 -4.10
C LEU A 154 -20.22 15.83 -3.22
N ALA A 155 -20.39 14.52 -3.02
CA ALA A 155 -21.44 13.95 -2.17
C ALA A 155 -21.05 13.90 -0.68
N TRP A 156 -19.75 13.85 -0.38
CA TRP A 156 -19.21 13.66 0.96
C TRP A 156 -19.13 14.99 1.73
N ALA A 157 -20.27 15.43 2.26
CA ALA A 157 -20.40 16.74 2.91
C ALA A 157 -19.51 16.92 4.17
N ASP A 158 -19.26 15.85 4.90
CA ASP A 158 -18.43 15.78 6.11
C ASP A 158 -17.09 15.08 5.85
N ARG A 159 -16.57 15.19 4.63
CA ARG A 159 -15.26 14.64 4.26
C ARG A 159 -14.18 15.16 5.22
N PRO A 160 -13.39 14.27 5.84
CA PRO A 160 -12.28 14.68 6.69
C PRO A 160 -11.28 15.57 5.94
N ASP A 161 -10.61 16.46 6.66
CA ASP A 161 -9.51 17.24 6.10
C ASP A 161 -8.36 16.32 5.69
N GLN A 162 -7.63 16.72 4.65
CA GLN A 162 -6.37 16.07 4.29
C GLN A 162 -5.40 16.14 5.47
N PRO A 163 -4.60 15.08 5.70
CA PRO A 163 -3.64 15.07 6.78
C PRO A 163 -2.60 16.18 6.58
N ALA A 164 -2.25 16.83 7.69
CA ALA A 164 -1.41 18.02 7.75
C ALA A 164 -0.17 17.79 8.64
N ALA A 165 0.33 16.55 8.71
CA ALA A 165 1.48 16.25 9.55
C ALA A 165 2.72 16.99 9.01
N LEU A 166 3.54 17.53 9.92
CA LEU A 166 4.77 18.21 9.54
C LEU A 166 5.72 17.24 8.83
N VAL A 167 6.31 17.70 7.72
CA VAL A 167 7.40 16.98 7.07
C VAL A 167 8.70 17.32 7.81
N VAL A 168 9.41 16.27 8.23
CA VAL A 168 10.60 16.38 9.06
C VAL A 168 11.84 15.82 8.35
N PRO A 169 13.02 16.43 8.54
CA PRO A 169 14.29 15.87 8.07
C PRO A 169 14.55 14.47 8.62
N HIS A 170 15.12 13.62 7.78
CA HIS A 170 15.64 12.31 8.14
C HIS A 170 17.17 12.36 8.13
N GLU A 171 17.78 12.16 9.29
CA GLU A 171 19.22 12.38 9.46
C GLU A 171 20.07 11.42 8.59
N VAL A 172 21.18 11.94 8.06
CA VAL A 172 22.10 11.16 7.22
C VAL A 172 22.68 9.92 7.91
N LYS A 173 22.77 9.93 9.25
CA LYS A 173 23.22 8.76 10.03
C LYS A 173 22.32 7.53 9.85
N PHE A 174 21.05 7.75 9.51
CA PHE A 174 20.09 6.69 9.20
C PHE A 174 20.02 6.43 7.69
N ALA A 175 20.03 7.50 6.89
CA ALA A 175 19.90 7.40 5.43
C ALA A 175 21.17 6.89 4.73
N GLY A 176 22.34 6.97 5.37
CA GLY A 176 23.66 6.60 4.84
C GLY A 176 24.25 7.58 3.81
N VAL A 177 23.40 8.19 2.98
CA VAL A 177 23.79 9.11 1.91
C VAL A 177 22.98 10.40 2.03
N ALA A 178 23.63 11.55 1.83
CA ALA A 178 22.99 12.85 1.86
C ALA A 178 22.00 13.01 0.69
N HIS A 179 20.94 13.79 0.90
CA HIS A 179 19.86 13.89 -0.08
C HIS A 179 20.29 14.59 -1.37
N ASP A 180 21.18 15.59 -1.29
CA ASP A 180 21.79 16.25 -2.44
C ASP A 180 22.62 15.29 -3.29
N GLU A 181 23.44 14.43 -2.66
CA GLU A 181 24.19 13.39 -3.36
C GLU A 181 23.26 12.41 -4.11
N LYS A 182 22.16 11.98 -3.46
CA LYS A 182 21.14 11.13 -4.11
C LYS A 182 20.55 11.79 -5.36
N ARG A 183 20.13 13.06 -5.26
CA ARG A 183 19.53 13.78 -6.40
C ARG A 183 20.53 14.08 -7.52
N VAL A 184 21.78 14.38 -7.19
CA VAL A 184 22.82 14.57 -8.21
C VAL A 184 23.05 13.28 -9.00
N GLN A 185 23.10 12.13 -8.33
CA GLN A 185 23.19 10.84 -9.02
C GLN A 185 21.97 10.57 -9.92
N ILE A 186 20.76 10.79 -9.41
CA ILE A 186 19.53 10.66 -10.22
C ILE A 186 19.58 11.60 -11.44
N GLY A 187 20.02 12.85 -11.26
CA GLY A 187 20.17 13.81 -12.35
C GLY A 187 21.16 13.34 -13.43
N HIS A 188 22.27 12.72 -13.03
CA HIS A 188 23.21 12.10 -13.97
C HIS A 188 22.57 10.96 -14.76
N ASP A 189 21.77 10.11 -14.12
CA ASP A 189 21.09 8.98 -14.76
C ASP A 189 20.05 9.49 -15.77
N LEU A 190 19.25 10.51 -15.40
CA LEU A 190 18.32 11.18 -16.32
C LEU A 190 19.04 11.73 -17.55
N LYS A 191 20.19 12.40 -17.35
CA LYS A 191 20.99 12.96 -18.43
C LYS A 191 21.56 11.89 -19.35
N ALA A 192 21.99 10.75 -18.81
CA ALA A 192 22.50 9.62 -19.58
C ALA A 192 21.41 9.05 -20.51
N GLU A 193 20.16 9.10 -20.07
CA GLU A 193 18.97 8.66 -20.81
C GLU A 193 18.34 9.76 -21.68
N LYS A 194 18.95 10.95 -21.73
CA LYS A 194 18.49 12.13 -22.50
C LYS A 194 17.14 12.67 -22.04
N LEU A 195 16.88 12.58 -20.74
CA LEU A 195 15.72 13.16 -20.07
C LEU A 195 16.11 14.50 -19.43
N ASP A 196 15.20 15.47 -19.49
CA ASP A 196 15.39 16.77 -18.83
C ASP A 196 14.96 16.73 -17.35
N ALA A 197 13.94 15.93 -17.04
CA ALA A 197 13.36 15.82 -15.71
C ALA A 197 12.65 14.48 -15.48
N ALA A 198 12.32 14.18 -14.23
CA ALA A 198 11.38 13.13 -13.83
C ALA A 198 10.32 13.67 -12.88
N VAL A 199 9.06 13.32 -13.12
CA VAL A 199 7.96 13.58 -12.18
C VAL A 199 7.84 12.41 -11.22
N ILE A 200 7.96 12.69 -9.93
CA ILE A 200 7.88 11.71 -8.85
C ILE A 200 6.54 11.86 -8.15
N THR A 201 5.71 10.82 -8.27
CA THR A 201 4.37 10.75 -7.66
C THR A 201 4.35 9.96 -6.36
N SER A 202 5.24 8.98 -6.21
CA SER A 202 5.32 8.11 -5.03
C SER A 202 5.82 8.88 -3.78
N PRO A 203 5.04 8.93 -2.70
CA PRO A 203 5.50 9.52 -1.43
C PRO A 203 6.75 8.84 -0.86
N ALA A 204 6.90 7.53 -1.05
CA ALA A 204 8.08 6.79 -0.57
C ALA A 204 9.36 7.21 -1.31
N SER A 205 9.26 7.44 -2.62
CA SER A 205 10.38 7.96 -3.42
C SER A 205 10.75 9.38 -3.02
N ILE A 206 9.76 10.24 -2.75
CA ILE A 206 9.97 11.59 -2.24
C ILE A 206 10.68 11.53 -0.86
N ALA A 207 10.17 10.72 0.06
CA ALA A 207 10.78 10.55 1.38
C ALA A 207 12.26 10.14 1.31
N TRP A 208 12.61 9.22 0.40
CA TRP A 208 13.98 8.75 0.25
C TRP A 208 14.90 9.74 -0.48
N ALA A 209 14.45 10.33 -1.60
CA ALA A 209 15.28 11.19 -2.43
C ALA A 209 15.62 12.53 -1.75
N PHE A 210 14.78 12.97 -0.80
CA PHE A 210 14.97 14.21 -0.06
C PHE A 210 15.44 13.98 1.38
N ASN A 211 15.62 12.73 1.83
CA ASN A 211 15.84 12.36 3.23
C ASN A 211 14.87 13.10 4.15
N ILE A 212 13.58 12.90 3.93
CA ILE A 212 12.49 13.47 4.73
C ILE A 212 11.48 12.39 5.09
N ARG A 213 10.66 12.63 6.10
CA ARG A 213 9.55 11.76 6.53
C ARG A 213 8.32 12.59 6.84
N GLY A 214 7.16 11.97 6.76
CA GLY A 214 5.88 12.57 7.14
C GLY A 214 5.14 11.68 8.13
N GLY A 215 3.94 12.12 8.51
CA GLY A 215 3.00 11.36 9.33
C GLY A 215 1.60 11.39 8.75
N ASP A 216 1.50 11.56 7.43
CA ASP A 216 0.22 11.74 6.75
C ASP A 216 -0.51 10.40 6.49
N VAL A 217 0.24 9.31 6.44
CA VAL A 217 -0.29 7.96 6.20
C VAL A 217 -0.11 7.14 7.47
N SER A 218 -1.17 6.49 7.93
CA SER A 218 -1.10 5.67 9.14
C SER A 218 -0.07 4.55 8.98
N CYS A 219 0.70 4.27 10.03
CA CYS A 219 1.72 3.22 10.09
C CYS A 219 2.90 3.37 9.11
N THR A 220 2.85 4.35 8.19
CA THR A 220 3.86 4.54 7.15
C THR A 220 4.33 5.99 7.14
N PRO A 221 5.59 6.29 7.43
CA PRO A 221 6.08 7.66 7.65
C PRO A 221 6.29 8.45 6.34
N LEU A 222 5.23 8.56 5.54
CA LEU A 222 5.23 9.16 4.21
C LEU A 222 4.82 10.64 4.27
N PRO A 223 5.56 11.53 3.59
CA PRO A 223 5.13 12.88 3.31
C PRO A 223 4.29 12.89 2.03
N LEU A 224 3.01 13.23 2.12
CA LEU A 224 2.16 13.36 0.94
C LEU A 224 2.53 14.64 0.18
N GLY A 225 3.17 14.46 -0.99
CA GLY A 225 3.58 15.54 -1.89
C GLY A 225 3.86 15.05 -3.31
N ARG A 226 4.41 15.93 -4.15
CA ARG A 226 4.93 15.61 -5.49
C ARG A 226 6.30 16.24 -5.67
N ALA A 227 7.12 15.69 -6.57
CA ALA A 227 8.37 16.33 -6.91
C ALA A 227 8.65 16.29 -8.42
N ILE A 228 9.41 17.27 -8.88
CA ILE A 228 10.06 17.25 -10.19
C ILE A 228 11.56 17.24 -9.91
N LEU A 229 12.24 16.16 -10.32
CA LEU A 229 13.70 16.06 -10.24
C LEU A 229 14.30 16.43 -11.59
N PHE A 230 15.25 17.36 -11.62
CA PHE A 230 15.88 17.83 -12.85
C PHE A 230 17.21 17.11 -13.11
N ALA A 231 17.60 17.03 -14.38
CA ALA A 231 18.84 16.38 -14.82
C ALA A 231 20.14 17.05 -14.30
N ASP A 232 20.06 18.24 -13.70
CA ASP A 232 21.18 18.92 -13.05
C ASP A 232 21.27 18.64 -11.53
N GLY A 233 20.36 17.82 -10.98
CA GLY A 233 20.29 17.47 -9.57
C GLY A 233 19.48 18.44 -8.71
N SER A 234 19.00 19.55 -9.27
CA SER A 234 18.02 20.43 -8.62
C SER A 234 16.62 19.79 -8.62
N ALA A 235 15.71 20.32 -7.81
CA ALA A 235 14.35 19.80 -7.75
C ALA A 235 13.31 20.85 -7.34
N ASP A 236 12.08 20.67 -7.81
CA ASP A 236 10.89 21.28 -7.21
C ASP A 236 10.20 20.25 -6.31
N LEU A 237 9.91 20.61 -5.06
CA LEU A 237 9.18 19.79 -4.11
C LEU A 237 7.86 20.47 -3.73
N PHE A 238 6.75 19.84 -4.08
CA PHE A 238 5.38 20.32 -3.90
C PHE A 238 4.77 19.69 -2.64
N LEU A 239 4.51 20.52 -1.64
CA LEU A 239 3.92 20.13 -0.36
C LEU A 239 2.82 21.12 0.02
N ASP A 240 1.88 20.68 0.84
CA ASP A 240 0.99 21.63 1.52
C ASP A 240 1.84 22.53 2.44
N GLU A 241 1.59 23.84 2.38
CA GLU A 241 2.37 24.84 3.11
C GLU A 241 2.33 24.63 4.62
N VAL A 242 1.22 24.09 5.15
CA VAL A 242 1.08 23.81 6.59
C VAL A 242 2.08 22.75 7.07
N LYS A 243 2.59 21.91 6.17
CA LYS A 243 3.53 20.83 6.48
C LYS A 243 4.99 21.30 6.53
N VAL A 244 5.26 22.54 6.08
CA VAL A 244 6.62 23.04 5.84
C VAL A 244 7.14 23.85 7.03
N SER A 245 8.12 23.30 7.74
CA SER A 245 8.81 23.97 8.85
C SER A 245 10.08 24.71 8.42
N ASN A 246 10.61 25.61 9.27
CA ASN A 246 11.92 26.22 9.06
C ASN A 246 13.06 25.19 9.04
N ALA A 247 12.97 24.14 9.85
CA ALA A 247 13.95 23.06 9.87
C ALA A 247 13.97 22.31 8.52
N LEU A 248 12.81 22.08 7.91
CA LEU A 248 12.71 21.50 6.58
C LEU A 248 13.35 22.39 5.51
N ARG A 249 13.05 23.70 5.54
CA ARG A 249 13.65 24.68 4.62
C ARG A 249 15.18 24.68 4.72
N GLN A 250 15.70 24.66 5.93
CA GLN A 250 17.14 24.61 6.18
C GLN A 250 17.77 23.31 5.69
N HIS A 251 17.12 22.17 5.94
CA HIS A 251 17.59 20.85 5.49
C HIS A 251 17.71 20.78 3.97
N LEU A 252 16.68 21.24 3.25
CA LEU A 252 16.63 21.14 1.79
C LEU A 252 17.59 22.09 1.07
N GLY A 253 17.89 23.24 1.69
CA GLY A 253 18.79 24.25 1.14
C GLY A 253 18.29 24.85 -0.18
N ASN A 254 19.19 25.49 -0.92
CA ASN A 254 18.85 26.22 -2.15
C ASN A 254 18.80 25.35 -3.42
N SER A 255 19.14 24.05 -3.30
CA SER A 255 19.07 23.10 -4.42
C SER A 255 17.66 22.55 -4.68
N VAL A 256 16.73 22.83 -3.75
CA VAL A 256 15.34 22.37 -3.82
C VAL A 256 14.42 23.57 -3.64
N THR A 257 13.56 23.82 -4.63
CA THR A 257 12.50 24.82 -4.54
C THR A 257 11.27 24.19 -3.88
N LEU A 258 10.91 24.66 -2.68
CA LEU A 258 9.63 24.30 -2.06
C LEU A 258 8.50 25.11 -2.69
N ARG A 259 7.47 24.43 -3.19
CA ARG A 259 6.28 25.02 -3.80
C ARG A 259 5.02 24.53 -3.09
N PRO A 260 3.96 25.35 -2.98
CA PRO A 260 2.65 24.89 -2.54
C PRO A 260 2.15 23.76 -3.44
N LEU A 261 1.48 22.75 -2.88
CA LEU A 261 0.92 21.64 -3.67
C LEU A 261 -0.08 22.11 -4.74
N ALA A 262 -0.82 23.18 -4.46
CA ALA A 262 -1.73 23.83 -5.42
C ALA A 262 -1.03 24.35 -6.68
N ASP A 263 0.29 24.60 -6.64
CA ASP A 263 1.08 25.06 -7.78
C ASP A 263 1.59 23.92 -8.68
N LEU A 264 1.20 22.67 -8.42
CA LEU A 264 1.66 21.50 -9.16
C LEU A 264 1.39 21.60 -10.67
N GLU A 265 0.18 21.97 -11.08
CA GLU A 265 -0.19 22.12 -12.50
C GLU A 265 0.69 23.17 -13.20
N LYS A 266 1.01 24.26 -12.50
CA LYS A 266 1.94 25.27 -12.98
C LYS A 266 3.35 24.69 -13.12
N GLY A 267 3.82 23.92 -12.14
CA GLY A 267 5.11 23.24 -12.20
C GLY A 267 5.23 22.26 -13.38
N LEU A 268 4.16 21.50 -13.67
CA LEU A 268 4.10 20.65 -14.86
C LEU A 268 4.10 21.49 -16.14
N SER A 269 3.41 22.63 -16.14
CA SER A 269 3.38 23.56 -17.28
C SER A 269 4.74 24.19 -17.59
N ASP A 270 5.57 24.41 -16.57
CA ASP A 270 6.94 24.93 -16.70
C ASP A 270 7.86 23.96 -17.48
N LEU A 271 7.47 22.68 -17.64
CA LEU A 271 8.19 21.66 -18.40
C LEU A 271 7.92 21.67 -19.91
N LYS A 272 7.27 22.73 -20.44
CA LYS A 272 7.03 22.87 -21.89
C LYS A 272 8.30 22.69 -22.72
N GLY A 273 8.24 21.82 -23.73
CA GLY A 273 9.36 21.51 -24.62
C GLY A 273 10.44 20.60 -24.02
N LYS A 274 10.21 20.06 -22.81
CA LYS A 274 11.11 19.13 -22.13
C LYS A 274 10.71 17.68 -22.33
N THR A 275 11.69 16.77 -22.26
CA THR A 275 11.45 15.33 -22.23
C THR A 275 11.44 14.86 -20.77
N VAL A 276 10.33 14.29 -20.32
CA VAL A 276 10.05 14.09 -18.89
C VAL A 276 9.74 12.63 -18.60
N SER A 277 10.51 11.98 -17.73
CA SER A 277 10.20 10.63 -17.28
C SER A 277 9.02 10.63 -16.31
N VAL A 278 8.07 9.73 -16.53
CA VAL A 278 6.90 9.51 -15.67
C VAL A 278 6.62 8.01 -15.58
N ASP A 279 6.47 7.50 -14.37
CA ASP A 279 6.23 6.08 -14.13
C ASP A 279 4.78 5.68 -14.48
N PRO A 280 4.53 4.89 -15.53
CA PRO A 280 3.17 4.50 -15.90
C PRO A 280 2.55 3.51 -14.90
N ASP A 281 3.34 2.90 -14.01
CA ASP A 281 2.87 1.94 -13.02
C ASP A 281 2.52 2.63 -11.69
N VAL A 282 2.96 3.88 -11.44
CA VAL A 282 2.78 4.60 -10.16
C VAL A 282 2.22 6.02 -10.31
N ALA A 283 2.26 6.61 -11.52
CA ALA A 283 1.63 7.89 -11.79
C ALA A 283 0.26 7.69 -12.43
N SER A 284 -0.70 8.51 -12.02
CA SER A 284 -2.02 8.51 -12.62
C SER A 284 -2.01 9.14 -14.02
N ALA A 285 -3.00 8.77 -14.84
CA ALA A 285 -3.18 9.27 -16.21
C ALA A 285 -3.17 10.80 -16.28
N TRP A 286 -3.68 11.46 -15.23
CA TRP A 286 -3.65 12.91 -15.10
C TRP A 286 -2.26 13.52 -15.30
N PHE A 287 -1.19 12.92 -14.79
CA PHE A 287 0.17 13.47 -14.97
C PHE A 287 0.61 13.46 -16.43
N PHE A 288 0.28 12.40 -17.17
CA PHE A 288 0.60 12.29 -18.59
C PHE A 288 -0.20 13.32 -19.39
N ASP A 289 -1.51 13.40 -19.15
CA ASP A 289 -2.40 14.34 -19.83
C ASP A 289 -1.96 15.79 -19.60
N GLN A 290 -1.62 16.16 -18.36
CA GLN A 290 -1.17 17.53 -18.03
C GLN A 290 0.16 17.89 -18.72
N LEU A 291 1.12 16.96 -18.76
CA LEU A 291 2.40 17.19 -19.44
C LEU A 291 2.22 17.34 -20.95
N GLU A 292 1.40 16.49 -21.58
CA GLU A 292 1.10 16.59 -23.02
C GLU A 292 0.38 17.90 -23.35
N GLN A 293 -0.62 18.29 -22.55
CA GLN A 293 -1.35 19.56 -22.71
C GLN A 293 -0.43 20.79 -22.55
N ALA A 294 0.54 20.72 -21.63
CA ALA A 294 1.56 21.75 -21.45
C ALA A 294 2.57 21.84 -22.62
N GLY A 295 2.61 20.83 -23.49
CA GLY A 295 3.59 20.72 -24.58
C GLY A 295 4.93 20.15 -24.13
N ALA A 296 4.98 19.40 -23.03
CA ALA A 296 6.11 18.53 -22.69
C ALA A 296 5.99 17.18 -23.44
N THR A 297 7.06 16.39 -23.45
CA THR A 297 7.08 15.03 -24.01
C THR A 297 7.24 14.02 -22.87
N PRO A 298 6.16 13.43 -22.34
CA PRO A 298 6.29 12.40 -21.31
C PRO A 298 6.86 11.10 -21.90
N VAL A 299 7.82 10.52 -21.20
CA VAL A 299 8.41 9.22 -21.49
C VAL A 299 7.95 8.25 -20.40
N ARG A 300 7.26 7.18 -20.80
CA ARG A 300 6.81 6.11 -19.91
C ARG A 300 8.01 5.33 -19.42
N GLN A 301 8.44 5.62 -18.21
CA GLN A 301 9.64 5.03 -17.63
C GLN A 301 9.52 4.98 -16.12
N ARG A 302 10.00 3.88 -15.54
CA ARG A 302 10.01 3.67 -14.09
C ARG A 302 10.58 4.87 -13.34
N ASP A 303 10.00 5.15 -12.18
CA ASP A 303 10.51 6.09 -11.22
C ASP A 303 12.03 5.86 -11.00
N PRO A 304 12.89 6.85 -11.31
CA PRO A 304 14.34 6.71 -11.19
C PRO A 304 14.80 6.50 -9.74
N VAL A 305 13.95 6.77 -8.75
CA VAL A 305 14.21 6.54 -7.33
C VAL A 305 13.92 5.11 -6.91
N ALA A 306 13.04 4.39 -7.61
CA ALA A 306 12.50 3.12 -7.14
C ALA A 306 13.59 2.06 -6.90
N LEU A 307 14.52 1.87 -7.86
CA LEU A 307 15.60 0.89 -7.73
C LEU A 307 16.70 1.32 -6.74
N PRO A 308 17.24 2.55 -6.79
CA PRO A 308 18.18 3.01 -5.79
C PRO A 308 17.63 2.93 -4.36
N LYS A 309 16.35 3.24 -4.16
CA LYS A 309 15.67 3.10 -2.86
C LYS A 309 15.53 1.64 -2.45
N ALA A 310 15.19 0.73 -3.37
CA ALA A 310 15.03 -0.69 -3.07
C ALA A 310 16.33 -1.35 -2.60
N CYS A 311 17.47 -0.98 -3.20
CA CYS A 311 18.80 -1.50 -2.87
C CYS A 311 19.43 -0.72 -1.72
N LYS A 312 19.22 -1.18 -0.48
CA LYS A 312 19.68 -0.49 0.73
C LYS A 312 21.21 -0.42 0.80
N ASN A 313 21.72 0.73 1.22
CA ASN A 313 23.15 0.93 1.50
C ASN A 313 23.56 0.35 2.86
N ASP A 314 24.86 0.36 3.17
CA ASP A 314 25.39 -0.24 4.41
C ASP A 314 24.79 0.34 5.70
N ALA A 315 24.50 1.65 5.74
CA ALA A 315 23.89 2.27 6.92
C ALA A 315 22.42 1.85 7.07
N GLU A 316 21.67 1.83 5.96
CA GLU A 316 20.29 1.36 5.93
C GLU A 316 20.17 -0.13 6.31
N LEU A 317 21.10 -0.97 5.85
CA LEU A 317 21.17 -2.40 6.22
C LEU A 317 21.52 -2.60 7.70
N ALA A 318 22.53 -1.87 8.20
CA ALA A 318 22.92 -1.95 9.61
C ALA A 318 21.81 -1.44 10.54
N GLY A 319 21.14 -0.35 10.16
CA GLY A 319 19.97 0.19 10.86
C GLY A 319 18.81 -0.80 10.88
N SER A 320 18.50 -1.40 9.74
CA SER A 320 17.44 -2.41 9.63
C SER A 320 17.72 -3.60 10.54
N ALA A 321 18.96 -4.09 10.58
CA ALA A 321 19.37 -5.16 11.49
C ALA A 321 19.22 -4.75 12.97
N ALA A 322 19.56 -3.51 13.32
CA ALA A 322 19.41 -2.99 14.68
C ALA A 322 17.94 -2.82 15.09
N ALA A 323 17.07 -2.39 14.18
CA ALA A 323 15.62 -2.36 14.36
C ALA A 323 15.05 -3.77 14.59
N HIS A 324 15.40 -4.73 13.74
CA HIS A 324 14.97 -6.13 13.88
C HIS A 324 15.50 -6.79 15.15
N LEU A 325 16.71 -6.44 15.61
CA LEU A 325 17.24 -6.94 16.87
C LEU A 325 16.40 -6.44 18.06
N ARG A 326 16.05 -5.14 18.09
CA ARG A 326 15.18 -4.57 19.13
C ARG A 326 13.78 -5.19 19.08
N ASP A 327 13.19 -5.28 17.90
CA ASP A 327 11.87 -5.88 17.75
C ASP A 327 11.86 -7.38 18.10
N GLY A 328 12.93 -8.10 17.77
CA GLY A 328 13.14 -9.49 18.15
C GLY A 328 13.18 -9.69 19.67
N VAL A 329 13.68 -8.73 20.45
CA VAL A 329 13.61 -8.77 21.93
C VAL A 329 12.17 -8.60 22.40
N ALA A 330 11.39 -7.69 21.80
CA ALA A 330 9.97 -7.53 22.13
C ALA A 330 9.19 -8.80 21.83
N LEU A 331 9.37 -9.37 20.63
CA LEU A 331 8.72 -10.60 20.22
C LEU A 331 9.13 -11.78 21.11
N THR A 332 10.39 -11.88 21.51
CA THR A 332 10.84 -12.96 22.42
C THR A 332 10.16 -12.85 23.79
N ARG A 333 10.03 -11.63 24.34
CA ARG A 333 9.30 -11.39 25.60
C ARG A 333 7.82 -11.72 25.46
N PHE A 334 7.21 -11.33 24.34
CA PHE A 334 5.83 -11.65 24.02
C PHE A 334 5.59 -13.14 23.92
N LEU A 335 6.41 -13.87 23.16
CA LEU A 335 6.30 -15.33 23.01
C LEU A 335 6.52 -16.06 24.34
N HIS A 336 7.42 -15.57 25.19
CA HIS A 336 7.58 -16.10 26.55
C HIS A 336 6.31 -15.90 27.37
N TRP A 337 5.77 -14.68 27.42
CA TRP A 337 4.50 -14.38 28.09
C TRP A 337 3.33 -15.21 27.54
N LEU A 338 3.30 -15.44 26.23
CA LEU A 338 2.27 -16.25 25.58
C LEU A 338 2.36 -17.72 26.02
N ASP A 339 3.57 -18.26 26.20
CA ASP A 339 3.85 -19.63 26.63
C ASP A 339 3.63 -19.84 28.15
N THR A 340 3.71 -18.77 28.96
CA THR A 340 3.56 -18.86 30.42
C THR A 340 2.20 -18.37 30.91
N ASP A 341 1.89 -17.09 30.69
CA ASP A 341 0.80 -16.39 31.36
C ASP A 341 -0.50 -16.39 30.53
N ALA A 342 -0.39 -16.52 29.20
CA ALA A 342 -1.54 -16.47 28.29
C ALA A 342 -2.13 -17.84 27.92
N GLN A 343 -1.69 -18.93 28.56
CA GLN A 343 -2.14 -20.30 28.27
C GLN A 343 -3.49 -20.67 28.90
N SER A 344 -4.11 -19.77 29.65
CA SER A 344 -5.35 -20.02 30.40
C SER A 344 -6.57 -20.29 29.52
N GLY A 345 -6.59 -19.78 28.30
CA GLY A 345 -7.79 -19.72 27.47
C GLY A 345 -8.59 -18.44 27.57
N GLU A 346 -8.21 -17.52 28.49
CA GLU A 346 -9.00 -16.33 28.82
C GLU A 346 -8.51 -15.04 28.16
N ILE A 347 -7.26 -15.01 27.70
CA ILE A 347 -6.69 -13.88 26.97
C ILE A 347 -7.43 -13.72 25.65
N THR A 348 -7.72 -12.47 25.27
CA THR A 348 -8.36 -12.16 23.99
C THR A 348 -7.35 -11.72 22.93
N GLU A 349 -7.77 -11.71 21.67
CA GLU A 349 -6.98 -11.19 20.55
C GLU A 349 -6.50 -9.75 20.80
N ILE A 350 -7.40 -8.89 21.30
CA ILE A 350 -7.06 -7.51 21.67
C ILE A 350 -6.03 -7.47 22.81
N ASP A 351 -6.19 -8.29 23.85
CA ASP A 351 -5.24 -8.33 24.97
C ASP A 351 -3.83 -8.72 24.49
N ALA A 352 -3.74 -9.71 23.60
CA ALA A 352 -2.48 -10.16 23.04
C ALA A 352 -1.82 -9.09 22.14
N ALA A 353 -2.60 -8.40 21.30
CA ALA A 353 -2.10 -7.30 20.46
C ALA A 353 -1.55 -6.15 21.32
N ILE A 354 -2.32 -5.73 22.35
CA ILE A 354 -1.89 -4.69 23.30
C ILE A 354 -0.62 -5.11 24.03
N LYS A 355 -0.52 -6.38 24.45
CA LYS A 355 0.64 -6.87 25.18
C LYS A 355 1.92 -6.85 24.34
N LEU A 356 1.84 -7.22 23.07
CA LEU A 356 2.98 -7.15 22.15
C LEU A 356 3.42 -5.70 21.92
N GLU A 357 2.47 -4.79 21.74
CA GLU A 357 2.76 -3.34 21.62
C GLU A 357 3.44 -2.81 22.89
N GLU A 358 2.96 -3.18 24.08
CA GLU A 358 3.57 -2.80 25.36
C GLU A 358 5.04 -3.23 25.44
N PHE A 359 5.37 -4.44 24.98
CA PHE A 359 6.76 -4.91 24.96
C PHE A 359 7.64 -4.11 24.00
N ARG A 360 7.12 -3.65 22.85
CA ARG A 360 7.84 -2.78 21.92
C ARG A 360 8.07 -1.39 22.51
N GLU A 361 7.02 -0.79 23.09
CA GLU A 361 7.10 0.52 23.74
C GLU A 361 8.14 0.55 24.87
N ASN A 362 8.15 -0.49 25.71
CA ASN A 362 9.06 -0.62 26.84
C ASN A 362 10.54 -0.75 26.45
N LEU A 363 10.85 -1.08 25.19
CA LEU A 363 12.23 -1.10 24.67
C LEU A 363 12.68 0.26 24.11
N GLY A 364 11.75 1.19 23.88
CA GLY A 364 12.01 2.52 23.35
C GLY A 364 12.35 2.55 21.86
N GLY A 365 12.19 3.73 21.26
CA GLY A 365 12.50 3.99 19.86
C GLY A 365 11.42 3.57 18.86
N LEU A 366 10.31 2.99 19.32
CA LEU A 366 9.12 2.78 18.50
C LEU A 366 8.51 4.15 18.14
N ASN A 367 8.46 4.47 16.84
CA ASN A 367 7.86 5.71 16.34
C ASN A 367 6.40 5.52 15.98
N ASP A 368 6.07 4.36 15.41
CA ASP A 368 4.71 3.88 15.16
C ASP A 368 4.72 2.34 14.99
N LEU A 369 3.55 1.72 14.83
CA LEU A 369 3.48 0.38 14.23
C LEU A 369 3.73 0.47 12.71
N SER A 370 4.21 -0.59 12.08
CA SER A 370 4.39 -0.63 10.62
C SER A 370 3.11 -1.02 9.87
N PHE A 371 2.15 -1.60 10.58
CA PHE A 371 0.76 -1.85 10.18
C PHE A 371 -0.06 -2.22 11.44
N PRO A 372 -1.40 -2.13 11.42
CA PRO A 372 -2.24 -2.61 12.53
C PRO A 372 -1.99 -4.10 12.79
N THR A 373 -1.78 -4.50 14.05
CA THR A 373 -1.44 -5.89 14.36
C THR A 373 -2.60 -6.83 13.99
N ILE A 374 -2.31 -7.84 13.17
CA ILE A 374 -3.22 -8.95 12.93
C ILE A 374 -3.06 -9.89 14.13
N SER A 375 -4.12 -10.03 14.91
CA SER A 375 -4.18 -10.87 16.10
C SER A 375 -5.37 -11.80 15.95
N GLY A 376 -5.14 -13.02 15.45
CA GLY A 376 -6.19 -13.95 15.03
C GLY A 376 -6.16 -15.26 15.83
N ALA A 377 -7.21 -15.52 16.61
CA ALA A 377 -7.40 -16.75 17.36
C ALA A 377 -8.31 -17.74 16.61
N GLY A 378 -7.84 -18.98 16.48
CA GLY A 378 -8.58 -20.05 15.83
C GLY A 378 -9.00 -19.69 14.40
N PRO A 379 -10.31 -19.71 14.06
CA PRO A 379 -10.79 -19.38 12.71
C PRO A 379 -10.36 -18.00 12.21
N ASN A 380 -10.20 -17.01 13.09
CA ASN A 380 -9.78 -15.66 12.69
C ASN A 380 -8.34 -15.65 12.15
N GLY A 381 -7.49 -16.59 12.58
CA GLY A 381 -6.13 -16.74 12.05
C GLY A 381 -6.07 -17.31 10.61
N ALA A 382 -7.20 -17.76 10.04
CA ALA A 382 -7.28 -18.21 8.65
C ALA A 382 -7.56 -17.07 7.66
N LEU A 383 -7.78 -15.84 8.16
CA LEU A 383 -8.07 -14.65 7.36
C LEU A 383 -6.78 -13.81 7.23
N PRO A 384 -6.15 -13.74 6.05
CA PRO A 384 -4.81 -13.15 5.90
C PRO A 384 -4.67 -11.70 6.38
N HIS A 385 -5.70 -10.87 6.17
CA HIS A 385 -5.71 -9.46 6.63
C HIS A 385 -6.75 -9.22 7.72
N TYR A 386 -6.91 -10.18 8.63
CA TYR A 386 -7.84 -10.04 9.75
C TYR A 386 -7.48 -8.83 10.63
N ARG A 387 -8.45 -7.95 10.83
CA ARG A 387 -8.35 -6.89 11.82
C ARG A 387 -9.34 -7.15 12.95
N VAL A 388 -8.81 -7.43 14.14
CA VAL A 388 -9.63 -7.57 15.33
C VAL A 388 -10.32 -6.25 15.69
N SER A 389 -11.59 -6.36 16.09
CA SER A 389 -12.41 -5.26 16.59
C SER A 389 -13.11 -5.67 17.88
N THR A 390 -13.65 -4.71 18.61
CA THR A 390 -14.47 -4.99 19.81
C THR A 390 -15.67 -5.92 19.54
N ALA A 391 -16.16 -5.97 18.31
CA ALA A 391 -17.23 -6.89 17.90
C ALA A 391 -16.74 -8.31 17.53
N SER A 392 -15.47 -8.46 17.14
CA SER A 392 -14.92 -9.74 16.65
C SER A 392 -13.90 -10.37 17.59
N ASN A 393 -13.56 -9.72 18.70
CA ASN A 393 -12.52 -10.09 19.67
C ASN A 393 -12.77 -11.47 20.31
N ARG A 394 -12.05 -12.49 19.84
CA ARG A 394 -12.13 -13.86 20.34
C ARG A 394 -11.15 -14.10 21.48
N LYS A 395 -11.45 -15.12 22.28
CA LYS A 395 -10.50 -15.69 23.24
C LYS A 395 -9.51 -16.64 22.55
N LEU A 396 -8.29 -16.68 23.07
CA LEU A 396 -7.24 -17.61 22.71
C LEU A 396 -7.55 -18.99 23.32
N GLU A 397 -8.53 -19.71 22.79
CA GLU A 397 -9.01 -20.98 23.35
C GLU A 397 -7.93 -22.08 23.34
N ARG A 398 -7.89 -22.89 24.40
CA ARG A 398 -6.97 -24.05 24.47
C ARG A 398 -7.31 -25.09 23.40
N GLY A 399 -6.30 -25.68 22.79
CA GLY A 399 -6.41 -26.60 21.66
C GLY A 399 -6.57 -25.90 20.30
N SER A 400 -6.36 -24.57 20.26
CA SER A 400 -6.39 -23.77 19.02
C SER A 400 -5.01 -23.25 18.63
N LEU A 401 -4.92 -22.60 17.47
CA LEU A 401 -3.78 -21.82 17.05
C LEU A 401 -4.08 -20.34 17.22
N TYR A 402 -3.07 -19.57 17.60
CA TYR A 402 -3.06 -18.12 17.60
C TYR A 402 -2.03 -17.64 16.57
N LEU A 403 -2.46 -16.80 15.64
CA LEU A 403 -1.60 -16.11 14.68
C LEU A 403 -1.45 -14.66 15.11
N VAL A 404 -0.22 -14.19 15.18
CA VAL A 404 0.11 -12.78 15.34
C VAL A 404 1.00 -12.35 14.18
N ASP A 405 0.57 -11.32 13.46
CA ASP A 405 1.37 -10.64 12.46
C ASP A 405 1.47 -9.16 12.81
N SER A 406 2.70 -8.65 12.89
CA SER A 406 2.92 -7.31 13.44
C SER A 406 4.31 -6.78 13.13
N GLY A 407 4.47 -5.46 13.22
CA GLY A 407 5.77 -4.83 13.13
C GLY A 407 5.80 -3.41 13.69
N GLY A 408 6.98 -2.80 13.67
CA GLY A 408 7.24 -1.47 14.19
C GLY A 408 7.99 -0.58 13.20
N GLN A 409 7.76 0.72 13.33
CA GLN A 409 8.53 1.77 12.67
C GLN A 409 9.57 2.32 13.64
N TYR A 410 10.83 2.22 13.25
CA TYR A 410 11.98 2.80 13.94
C TYR A 410 12.68 3.75 12.97
N LEU A 411 13.32 4.82 13.47
CA LEU A 411 14.02 5.78 12.59
C LEU A 411 15.02 5.11 11.64
N ASP A 412 15.61 4.00 12.07
CA ASP A 412 16.63 3.22 11.39
C ASP A 412 16.10 1.97 10.69
N GLY A 413 14.79 1.67 10.72
CA GLY A 413 14.26 0.49 10.05
C GLY A 413 12.76 0.25 10.26
N THR A 414 12.18 -0.56 9.38
CA THR A 414 10.79 -1.04 9.46
C THR A 414 10.82 -2.55 9.69
N THR A 415 9.99 -3.07 10.58
CA THR A 415 9.89 -4.51 10.84
C THR A 415 8.54 -5.07 10.41
N ASP A 416 8.54 -6.37 10.12
CA ASP A 416 7.38 -7.17 9.77
C ASP A 416 7.66 -8.62 10.19
N VAL A 417 6.80 -9.18 11.05
CA VAL A 417 7.00 -10.52 11.57
C VAL A 417 5.69 -11.20 11.98
N THR A 418 5.46 -12.35 11.35
CA THR A 418 4.37 -13.27 11.70
C THR A 418 4.85 -14.45 12.55
N ARG A 419 4.04 -14.86 13.54
CA ARG A 419 4.20 -16.13 14.27
C ARG A 419 2.84 -16.80 14.48
N THR A 420 2.80 -18.11 14.23
CA THR A 420 1.67 -18.97 14.61
C THR A 420 2.08 -19.86 15.78
N VAL A 421 1.35 -19.78 16.88
CA VAL A 421 1.68 -20.43 18.15
C VAL A 421 0.46 -21.23 18.64
N PRO A 422 0.62 -22.46 19.12
CA PRO A 422 -0.48 -23.19 19.73
C PRO A 422 -0.81 -22.63 21.13
N ILE A 423 -2.09 -22.62 21.47
CA ILE A 423 -2.54 -22.39 22.85
C ILE A 423 -2.93 -23.75 23.43
N GLY A 424 -2.15 -24.26 24.39
CA GLY A 424 -2.18 -25.65 24.79
C GLY A 424 -1.61 -26.59 23.72
N ASP A 425 -2.17 -27.80 23.62
CA ASP A 425 -1.64 -28.83 22.73
C ASP A 425 -2.25 -28.73 21.31
N PRO A 426 -1.43 -28.60 20.25
CA PRO A 426 -1.95 -28.60 18.88
C PRO A 426 -2.40 -29.98 18.43
N SER A 427 -3.32 -30.03 17.47
CA SER A 427 -3.72 -31.28 16.82
C SER A 427 -2.63 -31.81 15.87
N ALA A 428 -2.74 -33.07 15.45
CA ALA A 428 -1.85 -33.63 14.42
C ALA A 428 -1.99 -32.90 13.07
N ASP A 429 -3.19 -32.43 12.76
CA ASP A 429 -3.48 -31.70 11.53
C ASP A 429 -2.87 -30.29 11.54
N MET A 430 -2.96 -29.57 12.67
CA MET A 430 -2.29 -28.27 12.87
C MET A 430 -0.77 -28.39 12.69
N ARG A 431 -0.15 -29.39 13.33
CA ARG A 431 1.29 -29.65 13.18
C ARG A 431 1.67 -29.96 11.74
N ARG A 432 0.85 -30.75 11.02
CA ARG A 432 1.10 -31.09 9.62
C ARG A 432 1.14 -29.83 8.75
N HIS A 433 0.10 -29.00 8.81
CA HIS A 433 0.01 -27.79 7.98
C HIS A 433 1.13 -26.79 8.30
N TYR A 434 1.37 -26.51 9.59
CA TYR A 434 2.48 -25.64 10.01
C TYR A 434 3.83 -26.15 9.50
N THR A 435 4.07 -27.47 9.54
CA THR A 435 5.33 -28.06 9.06
C THR A 435 5.49 -27.92 7.54
N LEU A 436 4.40 -27.98 6.77
CA LEU A 436 4.45 -27.77 5.31
C LEU A 436 4.84 -26.33 4.97
N VAL A 437 4.24 -25.37 5.67
CA VAL A 437 4.60 -23.95 5.57
C VAL A 437 6.06 -23.72 5.95
N LEU A 438 6.50 -24.25 7.09
CA LEU A 438 7.88 -24.13 7.56
C LEU A 438 8.90 -24.69 6.57
N LYS A 439 8.59 -25.82 5.91
CA LYS A 439 9.43 -26.38 4.84
C LYS A 439 9.60 -25.39 3.68
N GLY A 440 8.52 -24.72 3.29
CA GLY A 440 8.53 -23.67 2.28
C GLY A 440 9.41 -22.49 2.68
N HIS A 441 9.18 -21.96 3.89
CA HIS A 441 9.94 -20.85 4.45
C HIS A 441 11.46 -21.14 4.46
N ILE A 442 11.87 -22.30 4.97
CA ILE A 442 13.29 -22.72 5.01
C ILE A 442 13.86 -22.87 3.60
N SER A 443 13.10 -23.47 2.68
CA SER A 443 13.55 -23.68 1.30
C SER A 443 13.88 -22.36 0.60
N LEU A 444 13.04 -21.35 0.80
CA LEU A 444 13.30 -20.01 0.27
C LEU A 444 14.39 -19.27 1.03
N ALA A 445 14.49 -19.41 2.35
CA ALA A 445 15.53 -18.73 3.14
C ALA A 445 16.96 -19.22 2.85
N MET A 446 17.11 -20.47 2.39
CA MET A 446 18.41 -21.12 2.21
C MET A 446 18.88 -21.18 0.75
N VAL A 447 18.05 -20.79 -0.21
CA VAL A 447 18.37 -20.93 -1.63
C VAL A 447 19.51 -20.00 -2.05
N ARG A 448 20.34 -20.48 -2.97
CA ARG A 448 21.29 -19.65 -3.74
C ARG A 448 20.84 -19.65 -5.19
N PHE A 449 20.83 -18.48 -5.81
CA PHE A 449 20.34 -18.30 -7.18
C PHE A 449 21.27 -17.37 -7.98
N PRO A 450 21.29 -17.47 -9.32
CA PRO A 450 22.11 -16.61 -10.17
C PRO A 450 21.54 -15.19 -10.26
N LYS A 451 22.42 -14.21 -10.54
CA LYS A 451 22.03 -12.84 -10.87
C LYS A 451 21.02 -12.82 -12.04
N GLY A 452 20.06 -11.90 -11.99
CA GLY A 452 18.97 -11.80 -12.97
C GLY A 452 17.73 -12.62 -12.59
N THR A 453 17.78 -13.38 -11.49
CA THR A 453 16.63 -14.10 -10.96
C THR A 453 15.66 -13.13 -10.30
N THR A 454 14.39 -13.15 -10.71
CA THR A 454 13.30 -12.39 -10.10
C THR A 454 12.62 -13.22 -9.01
N GLY A 455 11.88 -12.56 -8.10
CA GLY A 455 11.15 -13.28 -7.05
C GLY A 455 10.04 -14.19 -7.57
N THR A 456 9.53 -13.96 -8.79
CA THR A 456 8.58 -14.87 -9.45
C THR A 456 9.16 -16.27 -9.65
N HIS A 457 10.44 -16.37 -9.99
CA HIS A 457 11.10 -17.68 -10.16
C HIS A 457 11.30 -18.42 -8.84
N LEU A 458 11.31 -17.70 -7.70
CA LEU A 458 11.61 -18.26 -6.38
C LEU A 458 10.36 -18.60 -5.56
N ASP A 459 9.21 -17.99 -5.86
CA ASP A 459 7.94 -18.21 -5.15
C ASP A 459 7.55 -19.69 -5.04
N ILE A 460 7.87 -20.49 -6.06
CA ILE A 460 7.64 -21.94 -6.07
C ILE A 460 8.31 -22.68 -4.90
N LEU A 461 9.45 -22.19 -4.41
CA LEU A 461 10.19 -22.85 -3.33
C LEU A 461 9.41 -22.85 -2.02
N ALA A 462 8.66 -21.78 -1.77
CA ALA A 462 7.81 -21.66 -0.59
C ALA A 462 6.52 -22.49 -0.71
N ARG A 463 6.01 -22.66 -1.94
CA ARG A 463 4.77 -23.40 -2.21
C ARG A 463 4.95 -24.90 -2.40
N HIS A 464 6.15 -25.34 -2.77
CA HIS A 464 6.40 -26.70 -3.24
C HIS A 464 5.83 -27.78 -2.30
N ALA A 465 6.10 -27.66 -1.00
CA ALA A 465 5.64 -28.64 -0.01
C ALA A 465 4.11 -28.68 0.13
N LEU A 466 3.44 -27.52 0.07
CA LEU A 466 1.98 -27.42 0.10
C LEU A 466 1.36 -28.02 -1.17
N TRP A 467 1.92 -27.72 -2.34
CA TRP A 467 1.43 -28.24 -3.61
C TRP A 467 1.53 -29.77 -3.69
N GLN A 468 2.62 -30.37 -3.19
CA GLN A 468 2.73 -31.83 -3.09
C GLN A 468 1.67 -32.45 -2.16
N ALA A 469 1.08 -31.65 -1.25
CA ALA A 469 -0.02 -32.05 -0.39
C ALA A 469 -1.41 -31.65 -0.93
N GLY A 470 -1.50 -31.03 -2.11
CA GLY A 470 -2.75 -30.56 -2.70
C GLY A 470 -3.30 -29.27 -2.07
N LEU A 471 -2.44 -28.44 -1.47
CA LEU A 471 -2.78 -27.20 -0.79
C LEU A 471 -2.09 -26.00 -1.46
N ASP A 472 -2.56 -24.78 -1.22
CA ASP A 472 -1.93 -23.50 -1.65
C ASP A 472 -2.38 -22.36 -0.72
N TYR A 473 -1.75 -21.18 -0.81
CA TYR A 473 -2.17 -19.93 -0.14
C TYR A 473 -2.40 -18.80 -1.15
N GLN A 474 -3.33 -17.90 -0.83
CA GLN A 474 -3.88 -16.90 -1.77
C GLN A 474 -3.25 -15.49 -1.65
N HIS A 475 -1.95 -15.41 -1.36
CA HIS A 475 -1.18 -14.17 -1.36
C HIS A 475 0.24 -14.39 -1.92
N GLY A 476 1.03 -13.33 -2.07
CA GLY A 476 2.45 -13.41 -2.42
C GLY A 476 3.27 -14.08 -1.31
N THR A 477 4.42 -14.66 -1.66
CA THR A 477 5.34 -15.27 -0.67
C THR A 477 6.15 -14.24 0.09
N GLY A 478 6.34 -13.04 -0.48
CA GLY A 478 6.95 -11.92 0.20
C GLY A 478 6.99 -10.66 -0.65
N HIS A 479 7.30 -9.55 -0.01
CA HIS A 479 7.39 -8.21 -0.59
C HIS A 479 8.69 -7.55 -0.14
N GLY A 480 9.10 -6.46 -0.80
CA GLY A 480 10.19 -5.65 -0.27
C GLY A 480 9.77 -4.90 1.00
N VAL A 481 10.76 -4.49 1.81
CA VAL A 481 10.56 -3.72 3.04
C VAL A 481 11.43 -2.46 3.01
N GLY A 482 10.82 -1.31 3.28
CA GLY A 482 11.51 -0.02 3.35
C GLY A 482 12.29 0.18 4.65
N VAL A 483 13.09 1.26 4.71
CA VAL A 483 13.81 1.67 5.92
C VAL A 483 13.19 2.93 6.50
N TYR A 484 12.43 2.74 7.58
CA TYR A 484 11.53 3.75 8.12
C TYR A 484 10.62 4.30 7.01
N LEU A 485 9.99 3.41 6.26
CA LEU A 485 9.18 3.66 5.06
C LEU A 485 8.04 2.61 5.00
N GLY A 486 7.46 2.37 3.81
CA GLY A 486 6.50 1.30 3.56
C GLY A 486 6.98 -0.05 4.06
N VAL A 487 6.14 -0.75 4.84
CA VAL A 487 6.36 -2.16 5.17
C VAL A 487 6.27 -3.01 3.91
N HIS A 488 5.34 -2.67 3.01
CA HIS A 488 5.30 -3.13 1.64
C HIS A 488 6.00 -2.11 0.73
N GLU A 489 7.17 -2.48 0.22
CA GLU A 489 7.97 -1.66 -0.68
C GLU A 489 8.31 -2.42 -1.97
N GLY A 490 7.91 -1.85 -3.10
CA GLY A 490 8.35 -2.29 -4.42
C GLY A 490 9.71 -1.70 -4.83
N PRO A 491 10.21 -2.07 -6.03
CA PRO A 491 9.49 -2.83 -7.05
C PRO A 491 9.73 -4.36 -6.97
N GLN A 492 10.65 -4.83 -6.11
CA GLN A 492 10.89 -6.25 -5.90
C GLN A 492 9.78 -6.90 -5.05
N ARG A 493 9.43 -8.14 -5.38
CA ARG A 493 8.53 -9.00 -4.59
C ARG A 493 8.77 -10.47 -4.96
N ILE A 494 8.35 -11.39 -4.10
CA ILE A 494 8.35 -12.83 -4.33
C ILE A 494 6.89 -13.28 -4.39
N ALA A 495 6.36 -13.49 -5.60
CA ALA A 495 4.96 -13.86 -5.80
C ALA A 495 4.78 -14.66 -7.10
N LYS A 496 3.67 -15.41 -7.23
CA LYS A 496 3.29 -16.10 -8.47
C LYS A 496 3.19 -15.16 -9.67
N ALA A 497 2.67 -13.95 -9.45
CA ALA A 497 2.50 -12.95 -10.49
C ALA A 497 3.87 -12.56 -11.07
N TRP A 498 3.93 -12.39 -12.40
CA TRP A 498 5.15 -11.97 -13.07
C TRP A 498 5.64 -10.63 -12.51
N ASN A 499 6.94 -10.57 -12.24
CA ASN A 499 7.68 -9.36 -11.95
C ASN A 499 8.99 -9.41 -12.73
N SER A 500 9.24 -8.39 -13.55
CA SER A 500 10.45 -8.28 -14.36
C SER A 500 11.67 -7.79 -13.59
N VAL A 501 11.52 -7.40 -12.31
CA VAL A 501 12.62 -6.89 -11.48
C VAL A 501 13.44 -8.03 -10.87
N PRO A 502 14.74 -8.14 -11.19
CA PRO A 502 15.64 -9.07 -10.51
C PRO A 502 15.81 -8.71 -9.04
N LEU A 503 16.01 -9.73 -8.20
CA LEU A 503 16.50 -9.51 -6.84
C LEU A 503 17.98 -9.14 -6.90
N GLU A 504 18.33 -8.02 -6.28
CA GLU A 504 19.68 -7.47 -6.23
C GLU A 504 20.18 -7.38 -4.78
N THR A 505 21.50 -7.35 -4.60
CA THR A 505 22.12 -7.17 -3.28
C THR A 505 21.65 -5.87 -2.64
N GLY A 506 21.36 -5.92 -1.34
CA GLY A 506 20.87 -4.78 -0.55
C GLY A 506 19.34 -4.70 -0.52
N MET A 507 18.60 -5.44 -1.35
CA MET A 507 17.16 -5.56 -1.19
C MET A 507 16.82 -6.34 0.08
N ILE A 508 15.89 -5.80 0.87
CA ILE A 508 15.25 -6.47 2.01
C ILE A 508 13.89 -6.96 1.53
N VAL A 509 13.57 -8.22 1.81
CA VAL A 509 12.28 -8.85 1.47
C VAL A 509 11.76 -9.71 2.62
N SER A 510 10.43 -9.77 2.78
CA SER A 510 9.77 -10.75 3.64
C SER A 510 9.83 -12.17 3.04
N ASN A 511 9.58 -13.17 3.89
CA ASN A 511 9.46 -14.59 3.51
C ASN A 511 8.38 -15.23 4.41
N GLU A 512 7.16 -15.24 3.90
CA GLU A 512 5.93 -15.39 4.68
C GLU A 512 4.93 -16.36 4.01
N PRO A 513 5.31 -17.61 3.64
CA PRO A 513 4.30 -18.59 3.25
C PRO A 513 3.31 -18.84 4.40
N GLY A 514 2.06 -19.18 4.05
CA GLY A 514 0.94 -19.35 4.99
C GLY A 514 0.07 -20.56 4.72
#